data_AF-A0A9X8VMD1-F1
#
_entry.id   AF-A0A9X8VMD1-F1
#
_cell.length_a   1.000
_cell.length_b   1.000
_cell.length_c   1.000
_cell.angle_alpha   90.00
_cell.angle_beta   90.00
_cell.angle_gamma   90.00
#
_symmetry.space_group_name_H-M   'P 1'
#
loop_
_entity.id
_entity.type
_entity.pdbx_description
1 polymer ?
#
loop_
_entity_poly.entity_id
_entity_poly.type
_entity_poly.pdbx_seq_one_letter_code
_entity_poly.pdbx_strand_id
1 'polypeptide(L)'
;LKQRKIANVYQGRNIVAVSQAVGDDLQQNLPIRPRRLAVINNPFDIDAIQQQAAEPCDLAGQDYLVHVGRFHSTKRHDRLLKAYARSGIQAPLALIGTGSDARVAEIKHLA
;
A
#
# COMPACT_ATOMS: atom_id res chain seq x y z
N LEU A 1 -11.80 16.21 17.30
CA LEU A 1 -12.36 15.00 17.98
C LEU A 1 -11.51 13.74 17.76
N LYS A 2 -11.17 13.37 16.51
CA LYS A 2 -10.41 12.14 16.18
C LYS A 2 -9.02 12.08 16.83
N GLN A 3 -8.22 13.16 16.70
CA GLN A 3 -6.87 13.23 17.31
C GLN A 3 -6.89 13.10 18.83
N ARG A 4 -7.85 13.75 19.51
CA ARG A 4 -8.00 13.67 20.98
C ARG A 4 -8.32 12.26 21.46
N LYS A 5 -9.14 11.49 20.71
CA LYS A 5 -9.39 10.08 21.01
C LYS A 5 -8.12 9.23 20.86
N ILE A 6 -7.36 9.46 19.79
CA ILE A 6 -6.09 8.74 19.54
C ILE A 6 -5.09 9.07 20.66
N ALA A 7 -4.94 10.34 21.03
CA ALA A 7 -4.07 10.74 22.13
C ALA A 7 -4.46 10.04 23.46
N ASN A 8 -5.74 9.99 23.79
CA ASN A 8 -6.19 9.30 25.01
C ASN A 8 -5.84 7.80 25.05
N VAL A 9 -5.77 7.14 23.88
CA VAL A 9 -5.42 5.71 23.79
C VAL A 9 -3.92 5.51 23.95
N TYR A 10 -3.11 6.36 23.31
CA TYR A 10 -1.67 6.12 23.13
C TYR A 10 -0.75 6.94 24.04
N GLN A 11 -1.24 8.03 24.64
CA GLN A 11 -0.45 8.88 25.54
C GLN A 11 0.11 8.07 26.71
N GLY A 12 1.43 8.17 26.94
CA GLY A 12 2.11 7.50 28.04
C GLY A 12 2.12 5.97 27.96
N ARG A 13 1.73 5.37 26.83
CA ARG A 13 1.75 3.91 26.63
C ARG A 13 3.07 3.43 26.04
N ASN A 14 3.30 2.12 26.13
CA ASN A 14 4.31 1.46 25.31
C ASN A 14 3.68 1.19 23.94
N ILE A 15 4.33 1.64 22.86
CA ILE A 15 3.81 1.56 21.50
C ILE A 15 4.80 0.82 20.63
N VAL A 16 4.28 -0.08 19.79
CA VAL A 16 5.01 -0.68 18.67
C VAL A 16 4.49 -0.05 17.39
N ALA A 17 5.36 0.62 16.64
CA ALA A 17 5.07 1.15 15.31
C ALA A 17 5.53 0.16 14.24
N VAL A 18 4.74 0.03 13.17
CA VAL A 18 5.05 -0.87 12.04
C VAL A 18 6.10 -0.32 11.07
N SER A 19 6.50 0.94 11.27
CA SER A 19 7.58 1.59 10.54
C SER A 19 8.09 2.81 11.31
N GLN A 20 9.28 3.28 10.96
CA GLN A 20 9.84 4.51 11.54
C GLN A 20 8.93 5.71 11.27
N ALA A 21 8.45 5.86 10.03
CA ALA A 21 7.56 6.97 9.65
C ALA A 21 6.27 7.01 10.50
N VAL A 22 5.67 5.86 10.83
CA VAL A 22 4.50 5.83 11.73
C VAL A 22 4.88 6.24 13.15
N GLY A 23 6.05 5.80 13.63
CA GLY A 23 6.59 6.22 14.93
C GLY A 23 6.80 7.73 15.02
N ASP A 24 7.42 8.31 13.98
CA ASP A 24 7.69 9.74 13.90
C ASP A 24 6.39 10.56 13.79
N ASP A 25 5.43 10.10 12.98
CA ASP A 25 4.11 10.73 12.81
C ASP A 25 3.34 10.85 14.14
N LEU A 26 3.44 9.83 15.00
CA LEU A 26 2.83 9.83 16.34
C LEU A 26 3.37 10.96 17.22
N GLN A 27 4.61 11.41 17.03
CA GLN A 27 5.24 12.43 17.89
C GLN A 27 5.23 13.82 17.25
N GLN A 28 5.38 13.89 15.93
CA GLN A 28 5.54 15.14 15.19
C GLN A 28 4.19 15.72 14.75
N ASN A 29 3.30 14.87 14.23
CA ASN A 29 2.02 15.29 13.67
C ASN A 29 0.85 15.03 14.63
N LEU A 30 1.08 14.19 15.65
CA LEU A 30 0.16 13.95 16.75
C LEU A 30 0.82 14.37 18.07
N PRO A 31 0.09 14.98 19.02
CA PRO A 31 0.65 15.40 20.30
C PRO A 31 0.75 14.22 21.28
N ILE A 32 1.33 13.10 20.85
CA ILE A 32 1.40 11.85 21.63
C ILE A 32 2.83 11.65 22.12
N ARG A 33 2.98 11.51 23.43
CA ARG A 33 4.26 11.12 24.04
C ARG A 33 4.17 9.70 24.58
N PRO A 34 4.70 8.69 23.86
CA PRO A 34 4.76 7.33 24.37
C PRO A 34 5.73 7.23 25.55
N ARG A 35 5.47 6.31 26.49
CA ARG A 35 6.43 5.94 27.54
C ARG A 35 7.62 5.18 26.95
N ARG A 36 7.35 4.35 25.94
CA ARG A 36 8.35 3.65 25.13
C ARG A 36 7.81 3.51 23.71
N LEU A 37 8.64 3.81 22.73
CA LEU A 37 8.36 3.56 21.32
C LEU A 37 9.38 2.54 20.81
N ALA A 38 8.89 1.48 20.18
CA ALA A 38 9.71 0.55 19.42
C ALA A 38 9.16 0.44 18.00
N VAL A 39 10.04 0.26 17.02
CA VAL A 39 9.64 -0.03 15.65
C VAL A 39 9.86 -1.51 15.41
N ILE A 40 8.79 -2.20 15.01
CA ILE A 40 8.85 -3.60 14.56
C ILE A 40 8.12 -3.64 13.22
N ASN A 41 8.89 -3.74 12.15
CA ASN A 41 8.35 -3.85 10.79
C ASN A 41 7.50 -5.11 10.65
N ASN A 42 6.42 -5.02 9.87
CA ASN A 42 5.64 -6.21 9.55
C ASN A 42 6.53 -7.21 8.79
N PRO A 43 6.62 -8.47 9.26
CA PRO A 43 7.42 -9.48 8.59
C PRO A 43 6.75 -9.95 7.30
N PHE A 44 7.55 -10.57 6.44
CA PHE A 44 7.09 -11.34 5.29
C PHE A 44 7.67 -12.74 5.39
N ASP A 45 6.91 -13.74 4.96
CA ASP A 45 7.41 -15.10 4.77
C ASP A 45 8.13 -15.16 3.41
N ILE A 46 9.45 -14.90 3.44
CA ILE A 46 10.26 -14.79 2.23
C ILE A 46 10.34 -16.13 1.51
N ASP A 47 10.45 -17.23 2.26
CA ASP A 47 10.57 -18.57 1.68
C ASP A 47 9.27 -18.96 0.99
N ALA A 48 8.11 -18.72 1.63
CA ALA A 48 6.81 -18.96 0.99
C ALA A 48 6.60 -18.09 -0.26
N ILE A 49 7.01 -16.81 -0.23
CA ILE A 49 6.92 -15.92 -1.39
C ILE A 49 7.77 -16.45 -2.55
N GLN A 50 9.00 -16.91 -2.27
CA GLN A 50 9.90 -17.44 -3.30
C GLN A 50 9.36 -18.76 -3.88
N GLN A 51 8.80 -19.63 -3.04
CA GLN A 51 8.16 -20.87 -3.50
C GLN A 51 6.98 -20.58 -4.42
N GLN A 52 6.08 -19.66 -4.04
CA GLN A 52 4.94 -19.25 -4.87
C GLN A 52 5.38 -18.56 -6.17
N ALA A 53 6.45 -17.77 -6.13
CA ALA A 53 6.98 -17.10 -7.32
C ALA A 53 7.57 -18.08 -8.35
N ALA A 54 7.94 -19.29 -7.94
CA ALA A 54 8.42 -20.34 -8.83
C ALA A 54 7.29 -21.14 -9.49
N GLU A 55 6.03 -20.94 -9.07
CA GLU A 55 4.88 -21.60 -9.69
C GLU A 55 4.65 -21.07 -11.13
N PRO A 56 4.10 -21.90 -12.03
CA PRO A 56 3.77 -21.47 -13.38
C PRO A 56 2.83 -20.25 -13.40
N CYS A 57 3.12 -19.29 -14.27
CA CYS A 57 2.34 -18.08 -14.45
C CYS A 57 2.14 -17.79 -15.95
N ASP A 58 0.92 -17.40 -16.34
CA ASP A 58 0.58 -17.11 -17.75
C ASP A 58 1.42 -15.97 -18.35
N LEU A 59 1.90 -15.05 -17.51
CA LEU A 59 2.74 -13.92 -17.91
C LEU A 59 4.24 -14.25 -17.88
N ALA A 60 4.64 -15.48 -17.55
CA ALA A 60 6.04 -15.87 -17.49
C ALA A 60 6.71 -15.66 -18.86
N GLY A 61 7.90 -15.04 -18.85
CA GLY A 61 8.69 -14.77 -20.06
C GLY A 61 8.20 -13.59 -20.90
N GLN A 62 7.19 -12.84 -20.45
CA GLN A 62 6.71 -11.63 -21.12
C GLN A 62 7.09 -10.40 -20.30
N ASP A 63 7.37 -9.29 -20.98
CA ASP A 63 7.51 -7.99 -20.30
C ASP A 63 6.13 -7.52 -19.86
N TYR A 64 5.97 -7.16 -18.59
CA TYR A 64 4.75 -6.54 -18.07
C TYR A 64 5.04 -5.62 -16.90
N LEU A 65 4.13 -4.69 -16.68
CA LEU A 65 4.05 -3.90 -15.46
C LEU A 65 2.92 -4.46 -14.59
N VAL A 66 3.08 -4.43 -13.28
CA VAL A 66 2.03 -4.86 -12.35
C VAL A 66 1.79 -3.81 -11.26
N HIS A 67 0.53 -3.55 -10.98
CA HIS A 67 0.10 -2.76 -9.82
C HIS A 67 -0.82 -3.59 -8.94
N VAL A 68 -0.39 -3.86 -7.71
CA VAL A 68 -1.16 -4.62 -6.73
C VAL A 68 -1.74 -3.68 -5.67
N GLY A 69 -3.06 -3.53 -5.65
CA GLY A 69 -3.74 -2.65 -4.71
C GLY A 69 -5.25 -2.65 -4.87
N ARG A 70 -5.97 -2.44 -3.76
CA ARG A 70 -7.43 -2.25 -3.80
C ARG A 70 -7.81 -1.11 -4.75
N PHE A 71 -8.88 -1.27 -5.52
CA PHE A 71 -9.42 -0.23 -6.39
C PHE A 71 -10.07 0.88 -5.55
N HIS A 72 -9.24 1.79 -5.08
CA HIS A 72 -9.59 2.91 -4.21
C HIS A 72 -8.79 4.14 -4.60
N SER A 73 -9.34 5.33 -4.34
CA SER A 73 -8.71 6.61 -4.71
C SER A 73 -7.32 6.78 -4.10
N THR A 74 -7.08 6.27 -2.90
CA THR A 74 -5.77 6.31 -2.23
C THR A 74 -4.67 5.52 -2.96
N LYS A 75 -5.03 4.57 -3.84
CA LYS A 75 -4.07 3.83 -4.67
C LYS A 75 -3.70 4.55 -5.98
N ARG A 76 -4.38 5.66 -6.29
CA ARG A 76 -4.03 6.60 -7.37
C ARG A 76 -3.88 5.98 -8.76
N HIS A 77 -4.78 5.07 -9.11
CA HIS A 77 -4.90 4.49 -10.46
C HIS A 77 -5.02 5.58 -11.54
N ASP A 78 -5.65 6.71 -11.22
CA ASP A 78 -5.73 7.90 -12.07
C ASP A 78 -4.36 8.39 -12.54
N ARG A 79 -3.38 8.46 -11.61
CA ARG A 79 -2.02 8.91 -11.93
C ARG A 79 -1.25 7.83 -12.67
N LEU A 80 -1.42 6.58 -12.26
CA LEU A 80 -0.75 5.43 -12.87
C LEU A 80 -1.10 5.32 -14.35
N LEU A 81 -2.39 5.29 -14.70
CA LEU A 81 -2.85 5.13 -16.08
C LEU A 81 -2.40 6.30 -16.96
N LYS A 82 -2.49 7.54 -16.45
CA LYS A 82 -1.99 8.73 -17.16
C LYS A 82 -0.48 8.67 -17.40
N ALA A 83 0.30 8.20 -16.43
CA ALA A 83 1.75 8.06 -16.57
C ALA A 83 2.10 6.95 -17.56
N TYR A 84 1.41 5.81 -17.48
CA TYR A 84 1.59 4.69 -18.40
C TYR A 84 1.31 5.11 -19.86
N ALA A 85 0.17 5.76 -20.13
CA ALA A 85 -0.15 6.28 -21.47
C ALA A 85 0.91 7.26 -22.01
N ARG A 86 1.51 8.08 -21.14
CA ARG A 86 2.57 9.03 -21.53
C ARG A 86 3.96 8.43 -21.66
N SER A 87 4.19 7.25 -21.08
CA SER A 87 5.51 6.63 -21.02
C SER A 87 5.97 6.04 -22.35
N GLY A 88 5.03 5.70 -23.24
CA GLY A 88 5.33 4.97 -24.47
C GLY A 88 5.72 3.50 -24.26
N ILE A 89 5.61 2.98 -23.03
CA ILE A 89 5.86 1.57 -22.72
C ILE A 89 4.81 0.71 -23.44
N GLN A 90 5.29 -0.30 -24.16
CA GLN A 90 4.45 -1.24 -24.93
C GLN A 90 4.05 -2.49 -24.12
N ALA A 91 4.79 -2.78 -23.05
CA ALA A 91 4.53 -3.90 -22.16
C ALA A 91 3.20 -3.71 -21.41
N PRO A 92 2.30 -4.71 -21.36
CA PRO A 92 0.99 -4.59 -20.71
C PRO A 92 1.09 -4.21 -19.23
N LEU A 93 0.12 -3.41 -18.77
CA LEU A 93 -0.05 -3.07 -17.36
C LEU A 93 -1.19 -3.90 -16.72
N ALA A 94 -0.83 -4.83 -15.84
CA ALA A 94 -1.77 -5.62 -15.06
C ALA A 94 -2.15 -4.90 -13.75
N LEU A 95 -3.45 -4.69 -13.54
CA LEU A 95 -3.99 -4.14 -12.28
C LEU A 95 -4.65 -5.26 -11.46
N ILE A 96 -4.12 -5.54 -10.27
CA ILE A 96 -4.56 -6.64 -9.40
C ILE A 96 -5.09 -6.09 -8.08
N GLY A 97 -6.33 -6.42 -7.73
CA GLY A 97 -6.89 -6.06 -6.44
C GLY A 97 -8.40 -6.21 -6.36
N THR A 98 -8.96 -5.73 -5.26
CA THR A 98 -10.40 -5.77 -5.00
C THR A 98 -10.95 -4.35 -4.81
N GLY A 99 -12.21 -4.13 -5.18
CA GLY A 99 -12.93 -2.87 -4.96
C GLY A 99 -14.39 -3.00 -5.38
N SER A 100 -15.18 -1.95 -5.17
CA SER A 100 -16.58 -1.98 -5.61
C SER A 100 -16.67 -1.93 -7.12
N ASP A 101 -17.73 -2.52 -7.68
CA ASP A 101 -17.98 -2.54 -9.13
C ASP A 101 -17.95 -1.14 -9.74
N ALA A 102 -18.51 -0.15 -9.03
CA ALA A 102 -18.47 1.25 -9.44
C ALA A 102 -17.04 1.80 -9.57
N ARG A 103 -16.14 1.47 -8.63
CA ARG A 103 -14.73 1.91 -8.67
C ARG A 103 -13.94 1.18 -9.75
N VAL A 104 -14.22 -0.10 -9.96
CA VAL A 104 -13.62 -0.87 -11.05
C VAL A 104 -14.06 -0.29 -12.40
N ALA A 105 -15.35 0.03 -12.57
CA ALA A 105 -15.88 0.64 -13.78
C ALA A 105 -15.28 2.03 -14.05
N GLU A 106 -15.15 2.87 -13.03
CA GLU A 106 -14.48 4.17 -13.12
C GLU A 106 -13.04 4.04 -13.63
N ILE A 107 -12.28 3.09 -13.09
CA ILE A 107 -10.89 2.88 -13.49
C ILE A 107 -10.80 2.31 -14.91
N LYS A 108 -11.71 1.42 -15.29
CA LYS A 108 -11.81 0.93 -16.68
C LYS A 108 -12.11 2.04 -17.68
N HIS A 109 -12.83 3.09 -17.28
CA HIS A 109 -13.09 4.23 -18.15
C HIS A 109 -11.87 5.17 -18.31
N LEU A 110 -10.89 5.08 -17.41
CA LEU A 110 -9.66 5.88 -17.46
C LEU A 110 -8.54 5.23 -18.28
N ALA A 111 -8.68 3.94 -18.60
CA ALA A 111 -7.74 3.14 -19.39
C ALA A 111 -8.15 3.16 -20.86
#